data_AF-A0A380BRY6-F1
#
_entry.id   AF-A0A380BRY6-F1
#
_cell.length_a   1.000
_cell.length_b   1.000
_cell.length_c   1.000
_cell.angle_alpha   90.00
_cell.angle_beta   90.00
_cell.angle_gamma   90.00
#
_symmetry.space_group_name_H-M   'P 1'
#
loop_
_entity.id
_entity.type
_entity.pdbx_description
1 polymer ?
#
loop_
_entity_poly.entity_id
_entity_poly.type
_entity_poly.pdbx_seq_one_letter_code
_entity_poly.pdbx_strand_id
1 'polypeptide(L)'
;MIGKTLIIGGYGAVGRIISKHLSDRYPGQVIVAGRNFAKAKSLSLELENRIIPCQLDLTADFDSSILKDITLVIMCIDPSDSIILEECIERDIHYIDITADQRRILKAEALKYKTKGSRSIVVLSVGLAPGLTNLLAQTHAKHTRAGSGDRYFHSVGFRRKTWRLGIQMDA
;
A
#
# COMPACT_ATOMS: atom_id res chain seq x y z
N MET A 1 16.15 2.05 12.69
CA MET A 1 15.83 3.47 12.44
C MET A 1 14.41 3.54 11.91
N ILE A 2 13.60 4.49 12.38
CA ILE A 2 12.31 4.80 11.76
C ILE A 2 12.65 5.69 10.56
N GLY A 3 12.51 5.18 9.34
CA GLY A 3 12.73 5.98 8.13
C GLY A 3 11.50 6.81 7.78
N LYS A 4 11.64 7.65 6.75
CA LYS A 4 10.56 8.55 6.34
C LYS A 4 9.44 7.78 5.62
N THR A 5 8.23 8.31 5.71
CA THR A 5 7.06 7.84 4.96
C THR A 5 6.79 8.77 3.79
N LEU A 6 6.78 8.24 2.57
CA LEU A 6 6.39 8.97 1.36
C LEU A 6 4.93 8.68 1.03
N ILE A 7 4.10 9.71 0.95
CA ILE A 7 2.68 9.61 0.55
C ILE A 7 2.53 10.22 -0.84
N ILE A 8 2.27 9.39 -1.84
CA ILE A 8 2.05 9.82 -3.22
C ILE A 8 0.56 10.06 -3.42
N GLY A 9 0.19 11.27 -3.84
CA GLY A 9 -1.22 11.73 -3.81
C GLY A 9 -1.64 12.25 -2.44
N GLY A 10 -0.69 12.62 -1.58
CA GLY A 10 -0.96 12.94 -0.18
C GLY A 10 -1.78 14.22 0.07
N TYR A 11 -2.03 15.05 -0.94
CA TYR A 11 -2.97 16.18 -0.85
C TYR A 11 -4.33 15.91 -1.52
N GLY A 12 -4.57 14.68 -2.00
CA GLY A 12 -5.88 14.24 -2.50
C GLY A 12 -6.86 13.93 -1.36
N ALA A 13 -8.07 13.49 -1.71
CA ALA A 13 -9.16 13.26 -0.74
C ALA A 13 -8.75 12.29 0.39
N VAL A 14 -8.25 11.10 0.04
CA VAL A 14 -7.80 10.10 1.03
C VAL A 14 -6.41 10.46 1.56
N GLY A 15 -5.48 10.85 0.68
CA GLY A 15 -4.11 11.15 1.03
C GLY A 15 -3.99 12.26 2.09
N ARG A 16 -4.86 13.28 2.06
CA ARG A 16 -4.85 14.38 3.04
C ARG A 16 -5.17 13.89 4.45
N ILE A 17 -6.13 12.97 4.58
CA ILE A 17 -6.51 12.37 5.86
C ILE A 17 -5.33 11.58 6.42
N ILE A 18 -4.70 10.74 5.59
CA ILE A 18 -3.51 9.96 5.97
C ILE A 18 -2.36 10.90 6.38
N SER A 19 -2.10 11.93 5.57
CA SER A 19 -1.02 12.90 5.81
C SER A 19 -1.21 13.60 7.15
N LYS A 20 -2.43 14.07 7.46
CA LYS A 20 -2.76 14.68 8.75
C LYS A 20 -2.47 13.72 9.91
N HIS A 21 -3.07 12.53 9.89
CA HIS A 21 -2.92 11.55 10.97
C HIS A 21 -1.46 11.13 11.20
N LEU A 22 -0.70 10.90 10.14
CA LEU A 22 0.71 10.52 10.26
C LEU A 22 1.57 11.69 10.72
N SER A 23 1.29 12.91 10.26
CA SER A 23 2.05 14.10 10.64
C SER A 23 1.90 14.47 12.12
N ASP A 24 0.72 14.21 12.71
CA ASP A 24 0.49 14.43 14.14
C ASP A 24 1.30 13.46 15.01
N ARG A 25 1.57 12.25 14.50
CA ARG A 25 2.32 11.22 15.24
C ARG A 25 3.82 11.22 14.93
N TYR A 26 4.21 11.61 13.72
CA TYR A 26 5.57 11.57 13.20
C TYR A 26 5.93 12.89 12.49
N PRO A 27 5.93 14.03 13.21
CA PRO A 27 6.23 15.33 12.62
C PRO A 27 7.63 15.33 11.99
N GLY A 28 7.76 15.93 10.81
CA GLY A 28 9.01 16.01 10.04
C GLY A 28 9.44 14.71 9.36
N GLN A 29 8.67 13.63 9.48
CA GLN A 29 8.99 12.33 8.88
C GLN A 29 8.06 11.91 7.74
N VAL A 30 7.03 12.73 7.46
CA VAL A 30 6.04 12.47 6.41
C VAL A 30 6.32 13.37 5.22
N ILE A 31 6.65 12.77 4.09
CA ILE A 31 6.79 13.46 2.80
C ILE A 31 5.47 13.33 2.05
N VAL A 32 4.90 14.47 1.65
CA VAL A 32 3.65 14.52 0.87
C VAL A 32 3.98 14.93 -0.55
N ALA A 33 3.78 14.00 -1.47
CA ALA A 33 4.18 14.14 -2.86
C ALA A 33 2.97 14.15 -3.81
N GLY A 34 3.12 14.91 -4.90
CA GLY A 34 2.25 14.88 -6.06
C GLY A 34 2.67 15.90 -7.11
N ARG A 35 1.98 15.91 -8.25
CA ARG A 35 2.33 16.73 -9.43
C ARG A 35 2.42 18.24 -9.15
N ASN A 36 1.65 18.74 -8.19
CA ASN A 36 1.55 20.17 -7.88
C ASN A 36 2.21 20.47 -6.52
N PHE A 37 3.42 21.02 -6.58
CA PHE A 37 4.17 21.43 -5.38
C PHE A 37 3.41 22.46 -4.53
N ALA A 38 2.73 23.42 -5.14
CA ALA A 38 2.00 24.46 -4.42
C ALA A 38 0.86 23.87 -3.56
N LYS A 39 0.18 22.81 -4.02
CA LYS A 39 -0.81 22.08 -3.23
C LYS A 39 -0.18 21.34 -2.05
N ALA A 40 0.96 20.68 -2.27
CA ALA A 40 1.71 20.04 -1.19
C ALA A 40 2.18 21.07 -0.14
N LYS A 41 2.70 22.22 -0.58
CA LYS A 41 3.13 23.33 0.28
C LYS A 41 1.97 23.94 1.06
N SER A 42 0.83 24.15 0.42
CA SER A 42 -0.39 24.64 1.09
C SER A 42 -0.83 23.69 2.20
N LEU A 43 -0.85 22.38 1.94
CA LEU A 43 -1.15 21.38 2.97
C LEU A 43 -0.08 21.37 4.09
N SER A 44 1.19 21.60 3.76
CA SER A 44 2.24 21.71 4.78
C SER A 44 1.98 22.88 5.73
N LEU A 45 1.61 24.04 5.20
CA LEU A 45 1.25 25.21 6.01
C LEU A 45 0.01 24.96 6.86
N GLU A 46 -1.03 24.32 6.30
CA GLU A 46 -2.23 23.91 7.04
C GLU A 46 -1.90 22.98 8.21
N LEU A 47 -0.94 22.08 8.02
CA LEU A 47 -0.48 21.13 9.04
C LEU A 47 0.72 21.67 9.84
N GLU A 48 0.84 22.99 9.98
CA GLU A 48 1.87 23.66 10.81
C GLU A 48 3.31 23.20 10.48
N ASN A 49 3.59 22.96 9.20
CA ASN A 49 4.85 22.45 8.67
C ASN A 49 5.28 21.07 9.23
N ARG A 50 4.35 20.27 9.77
CA ARG A 50 4.63 18.90 10.25
C ARG A 50 4.94 17.90 9.13
N ILE A 51 4.68 18.26 7.87
CA ILE A 51 4.98 17.45 6.68
C ILE A 51 5.99 18.15 5.77
N ILE A 52 6.74 17.35 5.00
CA ILE A 52 7.69 17.81 3.98
C ILE A 52 6.97 17.81 2.62
N PRO A 53 6.72 18.96 1.98
CA PRO A 53 6.11 19.00 0.66
C PRO A 53 7.11 18.57 -0.43
N CYS A 54 6.65 17.78 -1.40
CA CYS A 54 7.46 17.28 -2.51
C CYS A 54 6.68 17.34 -3.83
N GLN A 55 7.36 17.69 -4.92
CA GLN A 55 6.82 17.53 -6.26
C GLN A 55 7.21 16.16 -6.80
N LEU A 56 6.23 15.39 -7.28
CA LEU A 56 6.46 14.11 -7.93
C LEU A 56 5.42 13.90 -9.03
N ASP A 57 5.89 13.73 -10.25
CA ASP A 57 5.07 13.36 -11.39
C ASP A 57 5.49 11.98 -11.91
N LEU A 58 4.63 10.99 -11.75
CA LEU A 58 4.88 9.61 -12.20
C LEU A 58 4.67 9.42 -13.72
N THR A 59 4.20 10.44 -14.43
CA THR A 59 4.05 10.42 -15.89
C THR A 59 5.28 11.00 -16.62
N ALA A 60 6.19 11.63 -15.87
CA ALA A 60 7.48 12.09 -16.35
C ALA A 60 8.58 11.07 -15.99
N ASP A 61 9.83 11.38 -16.31
CA ASP A 61 10.97 10.57 -15.91
C ASP A 61 11.03 10.47 -14.38
N PHE A 62 10.83 9.24 -13.88
CA PHE A 62 10.85 8.95 -12.45
C PHE A 62 12.28 8.89 -11.93
N ASP A 63 12.64 9.83 -11.04
CA ASP A 63 13.91 9.79 -10.31
C ASP A 63 13.78 8.97 -9.02
N SER A 64 14.39 7.79 -9.00
CA SER A 64 14.42 6.89 -7.84
C SER A 64 15.14 7.47 -6.61
N SER A 65 15.87 8.58 -6.74
CA SER A 65 16.53 9.25 -5.61
C SER A 65 15.54 9.71 -4.54
N ILE A 66 14.27 9.95 -4.90
CA ILE A 66 13.20 10.29 -3.95
C ILE A 66 12.93 9.19 -2.92
N LEU A 67 13.30 7.94 -3.24
CA LEU A 67 13.16 6.79 -2.36
C LEU A 67 14.32 6.65 -1.38
N LYS A 68 15.33 7.52 -1.45
CA LYS A 68 16.42 7.54 -0.48
C LYS A 68 15.87 7.85 0.93
N ASP A 69 16.28 7.05 1.91
CA ASP A 69 15.87 7.13 3.31
C ASP A 69 14.36 6.92 3.56
N ILE A 70 13.62 6.44 2.56
CA ILE A 70 12.20 6.06 2.69
C ILE A 70 12.11 4.62 3.18
N THR A 71 11.30 4.38 4.21
CA THR A 71 10.99 3.02 4.69
C THR A 71 9.57 2.57 4.38
N LEU A 72 8.69 3.52 4.05
CA LEU A 72 7.30 3.24 3.70
C LEU A 72 6.84 4.18 2.59
N VAL A 73 6.24 3.61 1.55
CA VAL A 73 5.46 4.34 0.54
C VAL A 73 3.98 4.04 0.73
N ILE A 74 3.16 5.08 0.71
CA ILE A 74 1.69 4.99 0.68
C ILE A 74 1.20 5.58 -0.64
N MET A 75 0.71 4.72 -1.53
CA MET A 75 0.15 5.10 -2.82
C MET A 75 -1.32 5.47 -2.67
N CYS A 76 -1.64 6.74 -2.91
CA CYS A 76 -3.00 7.30 -2.83
C CYS A 76 -3.54 7.77 -4.19
N ILE A 77 -2.89 7.38 -5.29
CA ILE A 77 -3.36 7.58 -6.66
C ILE A 77 -3.36 6.24 -7.39
N ASP A 78 -4.03 6.17 -8.53
CA ASP A 78 -4.01 5.01 -9.41
C ASP A 78 -3.05 5.31 -10.58
N PRO A 79 -1.74 5.01 -10.46
CA PRO A 79 -0.81 5.20 -11.56
C PRO A 79 -1.02 4.14 -12.65
N SER A 80 -0.75 4.50 -13.90
CA SER A 80 -0.82 3.56 -15.03
C SER A 80 0.26 2.48 -15.03
N ASP A 81 1.37 2.72 -14.34
CA ASP A 81 2.54 1.84 -14.25
C ASP A 81 2.84 1.42 -12.80
N SER A 82 3.60 0.34 -12.63
CA SER A 82 4.02 -0.27 -11.36
C SER A 82 5.44 0.10 -10.93
N ILE A 83 6.11 1.06 -11.56
CA ILE A 83 7.51 1.42 -11.26
C ILE A 83 7.78 1.66 -9.76
N ILE A 84 6.88 2.35 -9.05
CA ILE A 84 7.04 2.60 -7.60
C ILE A 84 6.97 1.29 -6.79
N LEU A 85 6.09 0.38 -7.16
CA LEU A 85 5.97 -0.92 -6.48
C LEU A 85 7.23 -1.77 -6.71
N GLU A 86 7.76 -1.76 -7.94
CA GLU A 86 8.99 -2.47 -8.31
C GLU A 86 10.17 -1.97 -7.48
N GLU A 87 10.41 -0.65 -7.49
CA GLU A 87 11.48 -0.01 -6.72
C GLU A 87 11.33 -0.25 -5.22
N CYS A 88 10.10 -0.25 -4.69
CA CYS A 88 9.89 -0.55 -3.27
C CYS A 88 10.28 -1.99 -2.92
N ILE A 89 9.94 -2.97 -3.76
CA ILE A 89 10.30 -4.36 -3.53
C ILE A 89 11.81 -4.56 -3.65
N GLU A 90 12.45 -3.96 -4.65
CA GLU A 90 13.89 -4.08 -4.88
C GLU A 90 14.73 -3.44 -3.77
N ARG A 91 14.25 -2.36 -3.16
CA ARG A 91 14.95 -1.60 -2.10
C ARG A 91 14.52 -1.97 -0.67
N ASP A 92 13.70 -3.01 -0.50
CA ASP A 92 13.14 -3.41 0.79
C ASP A 92 12.31 -2.33 1.51
N ILE A 93 11.63 -1.48 0.74
CA ILE A 93 10.73 -0.44 1.23
C ILE A 93 9.33 -1.02 1.38
N HIS A 94 8.67 -0.78 2.51
CA HIS A 94 7.29 -1.20 2.70
C HIS A 94 6.36 -0.39 1.79
N TYR A 95 5.28 -1.01 1.31
CA TYR A 95 4.36 -0.39 0.36
C TYR A 95 2.91 -0.64 0.78
N ILE A 96 2.13 0.43 0.87
CA ILE A 96 0.68 0.39 1.08
C ILE A 96 0.00 1.03 -0.14
N ASP A 97 -1.02 0.36 -0.66
CA ASP A 97 -1.82 0.86 -1.77
C ASP A 97 -3.30 0.87 -1.43
N ILE A 98 -3.92 2.04 -1.52
CA ILE A 98 -5.35 2.18 -1.24
C ILE A 98 -6.24 1.87 -2.44
N THR A 99 -5.64 1.77 -3.64
CA THR A 99 -6.38 1.54 -4.86
C THR A 99 -6.65 0.05 -5.06
N ALA A 100 -7.62 -0.25 -5.92
CA ALA A 100 -8.11 -1.60 -6.15
C ALA A 100 -7.96 -2.00 -7.62
N ASP A 101 -6.72 -2.24 -8.06
CA ASP A 101 -6.43 -2.71 -9.42
C ASP A 101 -5.89 -4.15 -9.41
N GLN A 102 -6.62 -5.04 -10.07
CA GLN A 102 -6.25 -6.45 -10.23
C GLN A 102 -4.89 -6.62 -10.91
N ARG A 103 -4.54 -5.76 -11.87
CA ARG A 103 -3.24 -5.82 -12.58
C ARG A 103 -2.09 -5.64 -11.60
N ARG A 104 -2.24 -4.73 -10.63
CA ARG A 104 -1.23 -4.43 -9.63
C ARG A 104 -1.07 -5.54 -8.61
N ILE A 105 -2.18 -6.19 -8.24
CA ILE A 105 -2.15 -7.41 -7.40
C ILE A 105 -1.33 -8.50 -8.08
N LEU A 106 -1.64 -8.82 -9.34
CA LEU A 106 -0.92 -9.86 -10.10
C LEU A 106 0.56 -9.51 -10.28
N LYS A 107 0.89 -8.24 -10.52
CA LYS A 107 2.26 -7.76 -10.64
C LYS A 107 3.02 -7.90 -9.32
N ALA A 108 2.43 -7.50 -8.18
CA ALA A 108 3.03 -7.64 -6.86
C ALA A 108 3.35 -9.11 -6.52
N GLU A 109 2.41 -10.02 -6.83
CA GLU A 109 2.63 -11.46 -6.65
C GLU A 109 3.81 -11.97 -7.50
N ALA A 110 3.87 -11.56 -8.77
CA ALA A 110 4.94 -11.94 -9.68
C ALA A 110 6.31 -11.41 -9.23
N LEU A 111 6.38 -10.15 -8.78
CA LEU A 111 7.60 -9.53 -8.27
C LEU A 111 8.08 -10.19 -6.98
N LYS A 112 7.18 -10.45 -6.03
CA LYS A 112 7.54 -11.16 -4.79
C LYS A 112 8.03 -12.58 -5.04
N TYR A 113 7.51 -13.25 -6.06
CA TYR A 113 8.03 -14.56 -6.47
C TYR A 113 9.44 -14.47 -7.06
N LYS A 114 9.73 -13.44 -7.85
CA LYS A 114 11.04 -13.21 -8.48
C LYS A 114 12.10 -12.75 -7.47
N THR A 115 11.74 -11.84 -6.56
CA THR A 115 12.65 -11.26 -5.57
C THR A 115 12.64 -12.07 -4.27
N LYS A 116 13.03 -13.35 -4.37
CA LYS A 116 13.19 -14.23 -3.20
C LYS A 116 14.20 -13.61 -2.24
N GLY A 117 13.73 -13.18 -1.08
CA GLY A 117 14.57 -12.58 -0.03
C GLY A 117 14.24 -11.12 0.31
N SER A 118 13.39 -10.45 -0.47
CA SER A 118 12.97 -9.09 -0.12
C SER A 118 12.19 -9.07 1.20
N ARG A 119 12.59 -8.14 2.09
CA ARG A 119 12.00 -7.88 3.41
C ARG A 119 10.86 -6.87 3.37
N SER A 120 10.60 -6.26 2.21
CA SER A 120 9.45 -5.36 2.03
C SER A 120 8.14 -6.05 2.40
N ILE A 121 7.21 -5.28 2.95
CA ILE A 121 5.83 -5.72 3.19
C ILE A 121 4.97 -4.92 2.24
N VAL A 122 4.16 -5.61 1.46
CA VAL A 122 3.30 -5.01 0.44
C VAL A 122 1.85 -5.29 0.83
N VAL A 123 1.09 -4.24 1.14
CA VAL A 123 -0.33 -4.33 1.49
C VAL A 123 -1.13 -3.57 0.43
N LEU A 124 -1.91 -4.29 -0.36
CA LEU A 124 -2.70 -3.72 -1.45
C LEU A 124 -4.18 -3.67 -1.08
N SER A 125 -4.95 -2.89 -1.85
CA SER A 125 -6.40 -2.88 -1.75
C SER A 125 -6.89 -2.44 -0.35
N VAL A 126 -6.24 -1.42 0.23
CA VAL A 126 -6.53 -0.91 1.57
C VAL A 126 -7.57 0.21 1.52
N GLY A 127 -8.80 -0.09 1.90
CA GLY A 127 -9.86 0.91 1.97
C GLY A 127 -11.14 0.37 2.58
N LEU A 128 -12.28 0.95 2.19
CA LEU A 128 -13.60 0.48 2.59
C LEU A 128 -13.94 -0.83 1.87
N ALA A 129 -13.95 -0.79 0.54
CA ALA A 129 -14.18 -1.93 -0.34
C ALA A 129 -13.30 -1.78 -1.57
N PRO A 130 -12.26 -2.61 -1.75
CA PRO A 130 -11.77 -3.68 -0.87
C PRO A 130 -11.09 -3.16 0.42
N GLY A 131 -10.83 -4.06 1.37
CA GLY A 131 -10.13 -3.75 2.64
C GLY A 131 -10.99 -4.09 3.86
N LEU A 132 -11.76 -3.11 4.36
CA LEU A 132 -12.66 -3.31 5.50
C LEU A 132 -13.70 -4.40 5.22
N THR A 133 -14.24 -4.46 4.00
CA THR A 133 -15.14 -5.54 3.58
C THR A 133 -14.49 -6.93 3.69
N ASN A 134 -13.20 -7.06 3.39
CA ASN A 134 -12.47 -8.32 3.52
C ASN A 134 -12.28 -8.72 4.99
N LEU A 135 -12.00 -7.75 5.86
CA LEU A 135 -11.89 -7.97 7.30
C LEU A 135 -13.23 -8.38 7.92
N LEU A 136 -14.32 -7.72 7.52
CA LEU A 136 -15.67 -8.06 7.95
C LEU A 136 -16.06 -9.48 7.50
N ALA A 137 -15.83 -9.83 6.24
CA ALA A 137 -16.08 -11.17 5.72
C ALA A 137 -15.27 -12.24 6.48
N GLN A 138 -13.99 -11.99 6.75
CA GLN A 138 -13.15 -12.90 7.53
C GLN A 138 -13.67 -13.05 8.97
N THR A 139 -14.09 -11.94 9.59
CA THR A 139 -14.62 -11.92 10.96
C THR A 139 -15.90 -12.74 11.04
N HIS A 140 -16.84 -12.54 10.11
CA HIS A 140 -18.05 -13.35 10.03
C HIS A 140 -17.75 -14.83 9.79
N ALA A 141 -16.85 -15.17 8.86
CA ALA A 141 -16.47 -16.55 8.61
C ALA A 141 -15.85 -17.25 9.84
N LYS A 142 -15.16 -16.51 10.71
CA LYS A 142 -14.63 -17.04 11.99
C LYS A 142 -15.74 -17.30 13.01
N HIS A 143 -16.71 -16.40 13.14
CA HIS A 143 -17.82 -16.53 14.11
C HIS A 143 -18.86 -17.57 13.69
N THR A 144 -19.04 -17.79 12.39
CA THR A 144 -20.05 -18.70 11.85
C THR A 144 -19.59 -20.17 11.77
N ARG A 145 -18.33 -20.47 12.11
CA ARG A 145 -17.81 -21.85 12.24
C ARG A 145 -18.42 -22.68 13.38
N ALA A 146 -19.42 -22.14 14.09
CA ALA A 146 -20.15 -22.82 15.16
C ALA A 146 -21.50 -23.45 14.75
N GLY A 147 -21.85 -23.53 13.46
CA GLY A 147 -23.11 -24.17 13.04
C GLY A 147 -23.11 -24.70 11.61
N SER A 148 -23.48 -25.97 11.46
CA SER A 148 -23.70 -26.66 10.19
C SER A 148 -24.93 -26.10 9.47
N GLY A 149 -24.75 -25.58 8.27
CA GLY A 149 -25.81 -25.18 7.37
C GLY A 149 -25.21 -24.55 6.13
N ASP A 150 -25.68 -24.94 4.96
CA ASP A 150 -25.20 -24.46 3.66
C ASP A 150 -25.23 -22.92 3.62
N ARG A 151 -24.08 -22.31 3.28
CA ARG A 151 -23.95 -20.85 3.22
C ARG A 151 -23.27 -20.45 1.92
N TYR A 152 -24.07 -19.95 1.00
CA TYR A 152 -23.61 -19.18 -0.14
C TYR A 152 -23.18 -17.78 0.32
N PHE A 153 -21.89 -17.48 0.21
CA PHE A 153 -21.34 -16.13 0.37
C PHE A 153 -20.88 -15.65 -1.02
N HIS A 154 -21.53 -14.62 -1.56
CA HIS A 154 -21.01 -13.93 -2.75
C HIS A 154 -19.95 -12.93 -2.30
N SER A 155 -18.70 -13.40 -2.11
CA SER A 155 -17.54 -12.53 -1.86
C SER A 155 -16.79 -12.29 -3.15
N VAL A 156 -16.51 -11.03 -3.47
CA VAL A 156 -15.57 -10.65 -4.53
C VAL A 156 -14.19 -11.23 -4.18
N GLY A 157 -13.81 -12.31 -4.88
CA GLY A 157 -12.43 -12.81 -5.06
C GLY A 157 -11.58 -13.06 -3.81
N PHE A 158 -11.82 -14.16 -3.09
CA PHE A 158 -10.83 -14.72 -2.14
C PHE A 158 -10.26 -16.04 -2.69
N ARG A 159 -9.12 -15.99 -3.40
CA ARG A 159 -8.34 -17.23 -3.67
C ARG A 159 -7.43 -17.51 -2.47
N ARG A 160 -7.82 -18.46 -1.62
CA ARG A 160 -6.88 -19.13 -0.71
C ARG A 160 -5.92 -19.98 -1.55
N LYS A 161 -4.67 -19.56 -1.74
CA LYS A 161 -3.57 -20.51 -2.01
C LYS A 161 -3.08 -21.03 -0.66
N THR A 162 -3.55 -22.22 -0.29
CA THR A 162 -2.92 -23.03 0.76
C THR A 162 -1.58 -23.52 0.24
N TRP A 163 -0.48 -22.98 0.74
CA TRP A 163 0.83 -23.61 0.61
C TRP A 163 0.85 -24.79 1.58
N ARG A 164 0.57 -26.01 1.09
CA ARG A 164 0.98 -27.22 1.81
C ARG A 164 2.46 -27.42 1.52
N LEU A 165 3.27 -27.31 2.56
CA LEU A 165 4.64 -27.79 2.59
C LEU A 165 4.65 -29.24 2.08
N GLY A 166 5.60 -29.52 1.18
CA GLY A 166 5.84 -30.85 0.66
C GLY A 166 6.18 -31.83 1.78
N ILE A 167 5.52 -32.97 1.74
CA ILE A 167 6.06 -34.22 2.25
C ILE A 167 5.93 -35.20 1.10
N GLN A 168 7.08 -35.62 0.62
CA GLN A 168 7.30 -36.66 -0.36
C GLN A 168 6.99 -38.01 0.29
N MET A 169 6.23 -38.86 -0.39
CA MET A 169 6.22 -40.30 -0.11
C MET A 169 6.17 -41.03 -1.44
N ASP A 170 7.30 -41.63 -1.77
CA ASP A 170 7.40 -42.73 -2.74
C ASP A 170 6.64 -43.94 -2.20
N ALA A 171 5.89 -44.59 -3.09
CA ALA A 171 5.71 -46.05 -3.19
C ALA A 171 5.11 -46.36 -4.56
#